data_AF-A0A7S7T372-F1
#
_entry.id   AF-A0A7S7T372-F1
#
_cell.length_a   1.000
_cell.length_b   1.000
_cell.length_c   1.000
_cell.angle_alpha   90.00
_cell.angle_beta   90.00
_cell.angle_gamma   90.00
#
_symmetry.space_group_name_H-M   'P 1'
#
loop_
_entity.id
_entity.type
_entity.pdbx_description
1 polymer ?
#
loop_
_entity_poly.entity_id
_entity_poly.type
_entity_poly.pdbx_seq_one_letter_code
_entity_poly.pdbx_strand_id
1 'polypeptide(L)' 'MIDLIEGADGIAKFLFGEDTQRLRRQVYHLAESHDLPAFKIGNKLYARKARLAEWIEARENEAPSA' A
#
# COMPACT_ATOMS: atom_id res chain seq x y z
N MET A 1 -1.87 9.72 -17.88
CA MET A 1 -0.74 9.17 -17.10
C MET A 1 -1.29 8.02 -16.26
N ILE A 2 -0.67 6.84 -16.28
CA ILE A 2 -1.22 5.66 -15.59
C ILE A 2 -0.99 5.81 -14.08
N ASP A 3 -2.05 5.71 -13.28
CA ASP A 3 -2.04 5.90 -11.81
C ASP A 3 -1.63 4.64 -11.03
N LEU A 4 -0.73 3.84 -11.61
CA LEU A 4 -0.31 2.55 -11.06
C LEU A 4 1.04 2.69 -10.37
N ILE A 5 1.10 2.30 -9.10
CA ILE A 5 2.32 2.17 -8.34
C ILE A 5 2.81 0.72 -8.48
N GLU A 6 4.07 0.59 -8.85
CA GLU A 6 4.73 -0.68 -9.07
C GLU A 6 5.64 -1.02 -7.89
N GLY A 7 5.59 -2.29 -7.46
CA GLY A 7 6.47 -2.87 -6.47
C GLY A 7 6.12 -2.51 -5.02
N ALA A 8 6.58 -3.36 -4.11
CA ALA A 8 6.47 -3.09 -2.67
C ALA A 8 7.29 -1.87 -2.26
N ASP A 9 8.36 -1.54 -3.00
CA ASP A 9 9.16 -0.34 -2.82
C ASP A 9 8.39 0.94 -3.20
N GLY A 10 7.69 0.95 -4.35
CA GLY A 10 6.85 2.08 -4.74
C GLY A 10 5.70 2.30 -3.76
N ILE A 11 5.05 1.21 -3.35
CA ILE A 11 3.96 1.26 -2.36
C ILE A 11 4.50 1.71 -0.99
N ALA A 12 5.69 1.26 -0.58
CA ALA A 12 6.30 1.70 0.68
C ALA A 12 6.63 3.19 0.67
N LYS A 13 7.21 3.73 -0.42
CA LYS A 13 7.42 5.18 -0.57
C LYS A 13 6.12 5.94 -0.46
N PHE A 14 5.05 5.41 -1.06
CA PHE A 14 3.74 6.06 -1.01
C PHE A 14 3.16 6.08 0.41
N LEU A 15 3.19 4.96 1.13
CA LEU A 15 2.57 4.84 2.46
C LEU A 15 3.43 5.44 3.60
N PHE A 16 4.75 5.35 3.48
CA PHE A 16 5.67 5.60 4.60
C PHE A 16 6.72 6.68 4.30
N GLY A 17 6.79 7.18 3.06
CA GLY A 17 7.80 8.15 2.61
C GLY A 17 9.17 7.56 2.29
N GLU A 18 9.43 6.30 2.64
CA GLU A 18 10.70 5.58 2.41
C GLU A 18 10.48 4.13 2.00
N ASP A 19 11.48 3.48 1.40
CA ASP A 19 11.43 2.08 0.94
C ASP A 19 12.48 1.18 1.59
N THR A 20 12.67 1.29 2.91
CA THR A 20 13.55 0.36 3.62
C THR A 20 13.04 -1.08 3.50
N GLN A 21 13.94 -2.06 3.65
CA GLN A 21 13.58 -3.49 3.60
C GLN A 21 12.49 -3.88 4.61
N ARG A 22 12.50 -3.24 5.79
CA ARG A 22 11.45 -3.42 6.81
C ARG A 22 10.08 -2.97 6.31
N LEU A 23 10.02 -1.79 5.69
CA LEU A 23 8.78 -1.22 5.17
C LEU A 23 8.24 -2.00 3.98
N ARG A 24 9.11 -2.48 3.08
CA ARG A 24 8.70 -3.37 1.98
C ARG A 24 8.07 -4.67 2.48
N ARG A 25 8.62 -5.27 3.55
CA ARG A 25 8.00 -6.44 4.21
C ARG A 25 6.65 -6.09 4.84
N GLN A 26 6.55 -4.91 5.45
CA GLN A 26 5.29 -4.41 6.00
C GLN A 26 4.23 -4.23 4.91
N VAL A 27 4.59 -3.78 3.70
CA VAL A 27 3.66 -3.74 2.56
C VAL A 27 3.12 -5.13 2.22
N TYR A 28 3.99 -6.15 2.12
CA TYR A 28 3.53 -7.51 1.87
C TYR A 28 2.61 -8.02 2.96
N HIS A 29 2.95 -7.78 4.23
CA HIS A 29 2.09 -8.15 5.35
C HIS A 29 0.72 -7.45 5.29
N LEU A 30 0.67 -6.16 4.94
CA LEU A 30 -0.58 -5.43 4.77
C LEU A 30 -1.42 -5.99 3.61
N ALA A 31 -0.78 -6.39 2.51
CA ALA A 31 -1.44 -7.02 1.37
C ALA A 31 -1.98 -8.41 1.68
N GLU A 32 -1.38 -9.14 2.63
CA GLU A 32 -1.83 -10.47 3.02
C GLU A 32 -2.85 -10.45 4.16
N SER A 33 -2.75 -9.49 5.09
CA SER A 33 -3.48 -9.54 6.37
C SER A 33 -4.41 -8.35 6.64
N HIS A 34 -4.33 -7.26 5.87
CA HIS A 34 -5.01 -6.01 6.21
C HIS A 34 -5.72 -5.35 5.02
N ASP A 35 -6.11 -6.14 4.01
CA ASP A 35 -6.88 -5.72 2.84
C ASP A 35 -6.27 -4.52 2.12
N LEU A 36 -4.94 -4.42 2.06
CA LEU A 36 -4.29 -3.40 1.24
C LEU A 36 -4.74 -3.59 -0.22
N PRO A 37 -5.23 -2.54 -0.92
CA PRO A 37 -5.76 -2.63 -2.28
C PRO A 37 -4.65 -2.75 -3.32
N ALA A 38 -3.92 -3.85 -3.25
CA ALA A 38 -2.82 -4.22 -4.12
C ALA A 38 -3.06 -5.60 -4.74
N PHE A 39 -2.49 -5.83 -5.92
CA PHE A 39 -2.64 -7.08 -6.67
C PHE A 39 -1.32 -7.49 -7.31
N LYS A 40 -1.14 -8.79 -7.53
CA LYS A 40 0.09 -9.33 -8.14
C LYS A 40 -0.06 -9.45 -9.66
N ILE A 41 0.96 -9.04 -10.40
CA ILE A 41 1.18 -9.45 -11.80
C ILE A 41 2.53 -10.18 -11.84
N GLY A 42 2.48 -11.49 -12.07
CA GLY A 42 3.65 -12.36 -11.90
C GLY A 42 4.14 -12.33 -10.45
N ASN A 43 5.44 -12.05 -10.24
CA ASN A 43 6.04 -11.97 -8.91
C ASN A 43 6.09 -10.53 -8.34
N LYS A 44 5.43 -9.56 -8.98
CA LYS A 44 5.48 -8.16 -8.56
C LYS A 44 4.11 -7.66 -8.11
N LEU A 45 4.12 -6.87 -7.04
CA LEU A 45 2.92 -6.25 -6.47
C LEU A 45 2.66 -4.90 -7.16
N TYR A 46 1.39 -4.58 -7.38
CA TYR A 46 0.95 -3.32 -7.96
C TYR A 46 -0.24 -2.78 -7.18
N ALA A 47 -0.40 -1.47 -7.14
CA ALA A 47 -1.55 -0.83 -6.54
C ALA A 47 -1.95 0.41 -7.34
N ARG A 48 -3.24 0.76 -7.34
CA ARG A 48 -3.67 2.07 -7.87
C ARG A 48 -3.54 3.11 -6.78
N LYS A 49 -2.93 4.26 -7.08
CA LYS A 49 -2.73 5.33 -6.11
C LYS A 49 -4.06 5.82 -5.53
N ALA A 50 -5.07 6.03 -6.37
CA ALA A 50 -6.41 6.42 -5.94
C ALA A 50 -7.02 5.43 -4.92
N ARG A 51 -6.85 4.12 -5.15
CA ARG A 51 -7.36 3.10 -4.21
C ARG A 51 -6.59 3.07 -2.89
N LEU A 52 -5.27 3.29 -2.94
CA LEU A 52 -4.49 3.41 -1.70
C LEU A 52 -4.92 4.64 -0.90
N ALA A 53 -5.21 5.77 -1.54
CA ALA A 53 -5.71 6.97 -0.86
C ALA A 53 -7.08 6.71 -0.20
N GLU A 54 -8.04 6.18 -0.94
CA GLU A 54 -9.37 5.78 -0.41
C GLU A 54 -9.24 4.83 0.80
N TRP A 55 -8.30 3.89 0.72
CA TRP A 55 -8.03 2.94 1.79
C TRP A 55 -7.42 3.59 3.04
N ILE A 56 -6.53 4.57 2.88
CA ILE A 56 -5.99 5.35 4.01
C ILE A 56 -7.11 6.10 4.70
N GLU A 57 -7.94 6.83 3.95
CA GLU A 57 -9.08 7.59 4.49
C GLU A 57 -10.05 6.68 5.25
N ALA A 58 -10.34 5.49 4.71
CA ALA A 58 -11.17 4.51 5.42
C ALA A 58 -10.55 4.09 6.76
N ARG A 59 -9.23 3.87 6.80
CA ARG A 59 -8.52 3.49 8.03
C ARG A 59 -8.46 4.61 9.06
N GLU A 60 -8.37 5.86 8.62
CA GLU A 60 -8.44 7.03 9.51
C GLU A 60 -9.82 7.16 10.18
N ASN A 61 -10.89 6.83 9.45
CA ASN A 61 -12.26 6.86 9.98
C ASN A 61 -12.58 5.67 10.92
N GLU A 62 -11.94 4.52 10.72
CA GLU A 62 -12.08 3.35 11.59
C GLU A 62 -11.24 3.48 12.87
N ALA A 63 -10.14 4.24 12.83
CA ALA A 63 -9.34 4.52 14.00
C ALA A 63 -10.20 5.31 15.01
N PRO A 64 -10.34 4.87 16.27
CA PRO A 64 -11.03 5.67 17.27
C PRO A 64 -10.34 7.03 17.35
N SER A 65 -11.09 8.12 17.19
CA SER A 65 -10.56 9.47 17.38
C SER A 65 -9.87 9.50 18.74
N ALA A 66 -8.54 9.63 18.71
CA ALA A 66 -7.69 9.75 19.88
C ALA A 66 -7.94 11.07 20.61
#